data_AF-A0A965QVP3-F1
#
_entry.id   AF-A0A965QVP3-F1
#
_cell.length_a   1.000
_cell.length_b   1.000
_cell.length_c   1.000
_cell.angle_alpha   90.00
_cell.angle_beta   90.00
_cell.angle_gamma   90.00
#
_symmetry.space_group_name_H-M   'P 1'
#
loop_
_entity.id
_entity.type
_entity.pdbx_description
1 polymer ?
#
loop_
_entity_poly.entity_id
_entity_poly.type
_entity_poly.pdbx_seq_one_letter_code
_entity_poly.pdbx_strand_id
1 'polypeptide(L)'
;SAHAEPPLAAPGGGLPQLAVLPAEAARPWLPDGGDTPADRRRILVDNLGKLRAVVEQVPDVGAAAACIRALAAERGWKRVACHGHPLLEATLAGLPCDVHPVDRPGTGFDKDALEACDAGVTVCEALVAQTGSILVSSGSCGGRALSILPHVHIVVATADQLTGTLGDALHVIRERHGGRLPSMLSFITGPSRTGDIERILVLGAHGPKELFLILVG
;
A
#
# COMPACT_ATOMS: atom_id res chain seq x y z
N SER A 1 6.90 59.31 -0.17
CA SER A 1 8.16 58.55 -0.07
C SER A 1 7.90 57.12 -0.48
N ALA A 2 8.66 56.63 -1.46
CA ALA A 2 8.43 55.36 -2.15
C ALA A 2 8.60 54.15 -1.22
N HIS A 3 7.64 53.21 -1.28
CA HIS A 3 7.86 51.84 -0.79
C HIS A 3 8.68 51.09 -1.84
N ALA A 4 9.93 50.79 -1.50
CA ALA A 4 10.78 49.90 -2.29
C ALA A 4 10.36 48.45 -2.03
N GLU A 5 10.05 47.69 -3.08
CA GLU A 5 9.93 46.23 -3.02
C GLU A 5 11.27 45.60 -2.64
N PRO A 6 11.29 44.52 -1.84
CA PRO A 6 12.53 43.79 -1.55
C PRO A 6 13.02 43.08 -2.82
N PRO A 7 14.35 42.96 -3.01
CA PRO A 7 14.89 42.35 -4.22
C PRO A 7 14.59 40.85 -4.27
N LEU A 8 14.21 40.37 -5.46
CA LEU A 8 14.14 38.94 -5.77
C LEU A 8 15.53 38.30 -5.58
N ALA A 9 15.57 37.22 -4.80
CA ALA A 9 16.79 36.48 -4.51
C ALA A 9 17.44 35.95 -5.82
N ALA A 10 18.75 36.14 -5.94
CA ALA A 10 19.52 35.72 -7.11
C ALA A 10 19.49 34.19 -7.29
N PRO A 11 19.47 33.68 -8.54
CA PRO A 11 19.44 32.25 -8.83
C PRO A 11 20.84 31.67 -8.64
N GLY A 12 21.15 31.24 -7.42
CA GLY A 12 22.45 30.64 -7.10
C GLY A 12 22.58 29.96 -5.73
N GLY A 13 21.54 30.00 -4.89
CA GLY A 13 21.55 29.28 -3.62
C GLY A 13 21.29 27.80 -3.85
N GLY A 14 22.26 26.94 -3.52
CA GLY A 14 22.02 25.51 -3.39
C GLY A 14 20.81 25.26 -2.48
N LEU A 15 20.06 24.17 -2.75
CA LEU A 15 18.89 23.82 -1.96
C LEU A 15 19.21 23.92 -0.47
N PRO A 16 18.34 24.56 0.34
CA PRO A 16 18.58 24.68 1.76
C PRO A 16 18.81 23.29 2.34
N GLN A 17 19.90 23.13 3.08
CA GLN A 17 20.23 21.86 3.70
C GLN A 17 19.17 21.60 4.77
N LEU A 18 18.28 20.65 4.49
CA LEU A 18 17.25 20.23 5.45
C LEU A 18 17.98 19.70 6.69
N ALA A 19 17.82 20.38 7.82
CA ALA A 19 18.27 19.85 9.10
C ALA A 19 17.45 18.60 9.42
N VAL A 20 18.09 17.43 9.35
CA VAL A 20 17.48 16.18 9.82
C VAL A 20 17.41 16.29 11.33
N LEU A 21 16.20 16.43 11.86
CA LEU A 21 15.99 16.41 13.30
C LEU A 21 16.36 15.03 13.86
N PRO A 22 16.91 14.96 15.09
CA PRO A 22 17.15 13.68 15.77
C PRO A 22 15.87 12.84 15.82
N ALA A 23 15.98 11.51 15.79
CA ALA A 23 14.80 10.63 15.85
C ALA A 23 13.98 10.87 17.14
N GLU A 24 14.67 11.25 18.22
CA GLU A 24 14.11 11.60 19.52
C GLU A 24 13.36 12.94 19.51
N ALA A 25 13.56 13.77 18.49
CA ALA A 25 12.85 15.03 18.27
C ALA A 25 11.54 14.84 17.49
N ALA A 26 11.26 13.64 16.96
CA ALA A 26 9.93 13.26 16.50
C ALA A 26 8.99 13.22 17.74
N ARG A 27 8.22 14.30 17.87
CA ARG A 27 7.44 14.67 19.06
C ARG A 27 6.48 13.57 19.60
N PRO A 28 6.11 13.65 20.90
CA PRO A 28 5.27 12.69 21.64
C PRO A 28 3.80 12.56 21.22
N TRP A 29 3.40 13.05 20.04
CA TRP A 29 2.00 13.00 19.58
C TRP A 29 1.68 11.82 18.65
N LEU A 30 2.70 11.18 18.09
CA LEU A 30 2.49 10.04 17.21
C LEU A 30 2.10 8.80 18.03
N PRO A 31 1.11 8.01 17.58
CA PRO A 31 0.70 6.78 18.25
C PRO A 31 1.89 5.83 18.41
N ASP A 32 1.86 4.97 19.42
CA ASP A 32 2.84 3.90 19.53
C ASP A 32 2.72 2.93 18.34
N GLY A 33 3.87 2.55 17.78
CA GLY A 33 3.99 1.55 16.72
C GLY A 33 4.15 0.12 17.26
N GLY A 34 4.39 -0.04 18.56
CA GLY A 34 4.60 -1.32 19.21
C GLY A 34 6.07 -1.76 19.21
N ASP A 35 6.55 -2.18 20.38
CA ASP A 35 7.93 -2.61 20.59
C ASP A 35 8.18 -4.06 20.12
N THR A 36 7.16 -4.92 20.23
CA THR A 36 7.26 -6.35 19.85
C THR A 36 6.53 -6.65 18.53
N PRO A 37 6.90 -7.72 17.81
CA PRO A 37 6.14 -8.16 16.63
C PRO A 37 4.65 -8.44 16.91
N ALA A 38 4.33 -8.96 18.09
CA ALA A 38 2.95 -9.21 18.50
C ALA A 38 2.17 -7.91 18.72
N ASP A 39 2.80 -6.91 19.36
CA ASP A 39 2.19 -5.59 19.55
C ASP A 39 1.99 -4.87 18.21
N ARG A 40 3.01 -4.87 17.34
CA ARG A 40 2.93 -4.29 15.98
C ARG A 40 1.77 -4.88 15.21
N ARG A 41 1.60 -6.20 15.24
CA ARG A 41 0.50 -6.91 14.59
C ARG A 41 -0.85 -6.48 15.14
N ARG A 42 -1.01 -6.48 16.46
CA ARG A 42 -2.26 -6.03 17.10
C ARG A 42 -2.59 -4.59 16.71
N ILE A 43 -1.64 -3.67 16.82
CA ILE A 43 -1.81 -2.25 16.50
C ILE A 43 -2.14 -2.06 15.02
N LEU A 44 -1.46 -2.77 14.11
CA LEU A 44 -1.73 -2.74 12.68
C LEU A 44 -3.17 -3.16 12.37
N VAL A 45 -3.62 -4.30 12.91
CA VAL A 45 -4.97 -4.84 12.71
C VAL A 45 -6.01 -3.85 13.23
N ASP A 46 -5.81 -3.32 14.44
CA ASP A 46 -6.72 -2.34 15.05
C ASP A 46 -6.82 -1.06 14.20
N ASN A 47 -5.68 -0.54 13.73
CA ASN A 47 -5.64 0.69 12.94
C ASN A 47 -6.24 0.50 11.55
N LEU A 48 -5.92 -0.60 10.85
CA LEU A 48 -6.55 -0.93 9.57
C LEU A 48 -8.07 -1.12 9.70
N GLY A 49 -8.53 -1.76 10.78
CA GLY A 49 -9.97 -1.90 11.07
C GLY A 49 -10.66 -0.55 11.30
N LYS A 50 -10.04 0.38 12.05
CA LYS A 50 -10.54 1.76 12.20
C LYS A 50 -10.63 2.48 10.85
N LEU A 51 -9.70 2.20 9.95
CA LEU A 51 -9.64 2.76 8.60
C LEU A 51 -10.60 2.07 7.61
N ARG A 52 -11.34 1.03 8.03
CA ARG A 52 -12.27 0.21 7.22
C ARG A 52 -11.58 -0.70 6.20
N ALA A 53 -10.31 -1.03 6.41
CA ALA A 53 -9.69 -2.15 5.73
C ALA A 53 -10.02 -3.46 6.46
N VAL A 54 -10.11 -4.55 5.70
CA VAL A 54 -10.30 -5.91 6.24
C VAL A 54 -8.93 -6.57 6.35
N VAL A 55 -8.64 -7.20 7.49
CA VAL A 55 -7.39 -7.91 7.72
C VAL A 55 -7.69 -9.36 8.03
N GLU A 56 -7.23 -10.25 7.15
CA GLU A 56 -7.33 -11.71 7.31
C GLU A 56 -5.95 -12.25 7.69
N GLN A 57 -5.85 -12.80 8.90
CA GLN A 57 -4.62 -13.40 9.40
C GLN A 57 -4.66 -14.90 9.17
N VAL A 58 -3.66 -15.40 8.44
CA VAL A 58 -3.62 -16.80 7.99
C VAL A 58 -2.27 -17.43 8.33
N PRO A 59 -2.23 -18.72 8.69
CA PRO A 59 -1.00 -19.35 9.16
C PRO A 59 0.05 -19.55 8.07
N ASP A 60 -0.37 -19.72 6.81
CA ASP A 60 0.51 -20.04 5.69
C ASP A 60 -0.06 -19.59 4.34
N VAL A 61 0.74 -19.74 3.29
CA VAL A 61 0.40 -19.36 1.91
C VAL A 61 -0.77 -20.19 1.36
N GLY A 62 -0.93 -21.44 1.78
CA GLY A 62 -2.05 -22.28 1.36
C GLY A 62 -3.39 -21.77 1.91
N ALA A 63 -3.39 -21.34 3.17
CA ALA A 63 -4.52 -20.68 3.81
C ALA A 63 -4.80 -19.31 3.19
N ALA A 64 -3.78 -18.53 2.82
CA ALA A 64 -3.95 -17.30 2.04
C ALA A 64 -4.64 -17.56 0.71
N ALA A 65 -4.20 -18.59 -0.03
CA ALA A 65 -4.82 -19.00 -1.29
C ALA A 65 -6.29 -19.40 -1.10
N ALA A 66 -6.60 -20.14 -0.03
CA ALA A 66 -7.97 -20.53 0.29
C ALA A 66 -8.86 -19.33 0.61
N CYS A 67 -8.33 -18.36 1.38
CA CYS A 67 -9.02 -17.12 1.71
C CYS A 67 -9.38 -16.32 0.45
N ILE A 68 -8.42 -16.09 -0.45
CA ILE A 68 -8.65 -15.32 -1.68
C ILE A 68 -9.62 -16.06 -2.62
N ARG A 69 -9.51 -17.40 -2.73
CA ARG A 69 -10.48 -18.20 -3.52
C ARG A 69 -11.90 -18.11 -2.95
N ALA A 70 -12.05 -18.19 -1.63
CA ALA A 70 -13.35 -18.07 -0.98
C ALA A 70 -13.97 -16.68 -1.24
N LEU A 71 -13.17 -15.62 -1.10
CA LEU A 71 -13.60 -14.25 -1.38
C LEU A 71 -14.01 -14.06 -2.85
N ALA A 72 -13.21 -14.57 -3.79
CA ALA A 72 -13.51 -14.52 -5.22
C ALA A 72 -14.81 -15.27 -5.57
N ALA A 73 -15.04 -16.44 -4.96
CA ALA A 73 -16.25 -17.23 -5.16
C ALA A 73 -17.50 -16.56 -4.55
N GLU A 74 -17.39 -16.04 -3.33
CA GLU A 74 -18.48 -15.32 -2.64
C GLU A 74 -18.91 -14.06 -3.43
N ARG A 75 -17.93 -13.32 -3.95
CA ARG A 75 -18.16 -12.08 -4.71
C ARG A 75 -18.47 -12.34 -6.19
N GLY A 76 -18.34 -13.57 -6.67
CA GLY A 76 -18.56 -13.92 -8.08
C GLY A 76 -17.61 -13.22 -9.05
N TRP A 77 -16.34 -13.04 -8.64
CA TRP A 77 -15.33 -12.38 -9.47
C TRP A 77 -15.07 -13.15 -10.76
N LYS A 78 -14.92 -12.41 -11.86
CA LYS A 78 -14.65 -12.93 -13.19
C LYS A 78 -13.22 -12.70 -13.62
N ARG A 79 -12.60 -11.61 -13.16
CA ARG A 79 -11.22 -11.26 -13.51
C ARG A 79 -10.50 -10.57 -12.36
N VAL A 80 -9.28 -11.03 -12.07
CA VAL A 80 -8.39 -10.47 -11.05
C VAL A 80 -7.06 -10.08 -11.68
N ALA A 81 -6.61 -8.85 -11.46
CA ALA A 81 -5.34 -8.37 -11.95
C ALA A 81 -4.21 -8.57 -10.93
N CYS A 82 -3.00 -8.89 -11.39
CA CYS A 82 -1.84 -9.04 -10.50
C CYS A 82 -0.52 -8.68 -11.22
N HIS A 83 0.56 -8.56 -10.46
CA HIS A 83 1.92 -8.48 -10.99
C HIS A 83 2.69 -9.78 -10.73
N GLY A 84 3.83 -9.95 -11.40
CA GLY A 84 4.69 -11.11 -11.28
C GLY A 84 5.40 -11.15 -9.93
N HIS A 85 4.96 -12.04 -9.05
CA HIS A 85 5.64 -12.29 -7.78
C HIS A 85 5.37 -13.73 -7.29
N PRO A 86 6.39 -14.47 -6.78
CA PRO A 86 6.23 -15.87 -6.36
C PRO A 86 5.12 -16.09 -5.33
N LEU A 87 4.97 -15.16 -4.37
CA LEU A 87 3.88 -15.22 -3.39
C LEU A 87 2.51 -15.14 -4.07
N LEU A 88 2.34 -14.27 -5.06
CA LEU A 88 1.08 -14.11 -5.77
C LEU A 88 0.78 -15.31 -6.66
N GLU A 89 1.79 -15.83 -7.35
CA GLU A 89 1.65 -17.07 -8.15
C GLU A 89 1.14 -18.23 -7.29
N ALA A 90 1.67 -18.38 -6.08
CA ALA A 90 1.22 -19.40 -5.15
C ALA A 90 -0.20 -19.13 -4.61
N THR A 91 -0.51 -17.88 -4.23
CA THR A 91 -1.83 -17.57 -3.65
C THR A 91 -2.99 -17.51 -4.65
N LEU A 92 -2.69 -17.17 -5.91
CA LEU A 92 -3.69 -17.04 -6.97
C LEU A 92 -3.88 -18.34 -7.76
N ALA A 93 -3.09 -19.38 -7.47
CA ALA A 93 -3.23 -20.69 -8.08
C ALA A 93 -4.62 -21.29 -7.80
N GLY A 94 -5.30 -21.71 -8.88
CA GLY A 94 -6.61 -22.35 -8.81
C GLY A 94 -7.77 -21.40 -8.48
N LEU A 95 -7.61 -20.09 -8.71
CA LEU A 95 -8.73 -19.16 -8.65
C LEU A 95 -9.85 -19.56 -9.63
N PRO A 96 -11.13 -19.38 -9.25
CA PRO A 96 -12.27 -19.71 -10.11
C PRO A 96 -12.55 -18.64 -11.19
N CYS A 97 -11.56 -17.80 -11.50
CA CYS A 97 -11.69 -16.63 -12.37
C CYS A 97 -10.43 -16.40 -13.20
N ASP A 98 -10.52 -15.52 -14.21
CA ASP A 98 -9.39 -15.14 -15.05
C ASP A 98 -8.36 -14.34 -14.24
N VAL A 99 -7.07 -14.59 -14.48
CA VAL A 99 -5.96 -13.87 -13.83
C VAL A 99 -5.25 -13.05 -14.90
N HIS A 100 -5.29 -11.72 -14.76
CA HIS A 100 -4.74 -10.76 -15.69
C HIS A 100 -3.39 -10.20 -15.18
N PRO A 101 -2.24 -10.70 -15.65
CA PRO A 101 -0.94 -10.17 -15.28
C PRO A 101 -0.67 -8.83 -15.98
N VAL A 102 -0.02 -7.88 -15.30
CA VAL A 102 0.22 -6.52 -15.81
C VAL A 102 1.65 -6.24 -16.28
N ASP A 103 2.57 -7.16 -16.04
CA ASP A 103 4.01 -6.99 -16.23
C ASP A 103 4.65 -8.13 -17.04
N ARG A 104 3.84 -8.96 -17.71
CA ARG A 104 4.32 -10.00 -18.62
C ARG A 104 4.58 -9.43 -20.02
N PRO A 105 5.51 -10.03 -20.79
CA PRO A 105 5.68 -9.68 -22.19
C PRO A 105 4.36 -9.83 -22.96
N GLY A 106 3.92 -8.78 -23.64
CA GLY A 106 2.65 -8.74 -24.37
C GLY A 106 1.44 -8.28 -23.57
N THR A 107 1.54 -8.15 -22.23
CA THR A 107 0.53 -7.47 -21.41
C THR A 107 1.00 -6.04 -21.16
N GLY A 108 0.70 -5.15 -22.11
CA GLY A 108 0.94 -3.72 -21.93
C GLY A 108 0.01 -3.13 -20.87
N PHE A 109 0.31 -1.92 -20.41
CA PHE A 109 -0.62 -1.16 -19.58
C PHE A 109 -1.89 -0.87 -20.39
N ASP A 110 -3.01 -1.44 -19.94
CA ASP A 110 -4.35 -1.18 -20.46
C ASP A 110 -5.24 -0.73 -19.31
N LYS A 111 -5.61 0.56 -19.35
CA LYS A 111 -6.43 1.19 -18.31
C LYS A 111 -7.80 0.54 -18.23
N ASP A 112 -8.46 0.34 -19.36
CA ASP A 112 -9.85 -0.12 -19.41
C ASP A 112 -9.94 -1.59 -19.00
N ALA A 113 -8.93 -2.40 -19.37
CA ALA A 113 -8.82 -3.78 -18.89
C ALA A 113 -8.66 -3.85 -17.36
N LEU A 114 -7.87 -2.95 -16.77
CA LEU A 114 -7.65 -2.91 -15.31
C LEU A 114 -8.86 -2.36 -14.54
N GLU A 115 -9.56 -1.36 -15.07
CA GLU A 115 -10.81 -0.86 -14.50
C GLU A 115 -11.93 -1.92 -14.56
N ALA A 116 -11.90 -2.80 -15.57
CA ALA A 116 -12.83 -3.91 -15.70
C ALA A 116 -12.48 -5.13 -14.80
N CYS A 117 -11.33 -5.13 -14.11
CA CYS A 117 -10.98 -6.19 -13.17
C CYS A 117 -11.73 -5.99 -11.85
N ASP A 118 -12.25 -7.08 -11.30
CA ASP A 118 -13.01 -7.05 -10.05
C ASP A 118 -12.10 -6.74 -8.85
N ALA A 119 -10.86 -7.23 -8.89
CA ALA A 119 -9.84 -6.98 -7.87
C ALA A 119 -8.43 -6.86 -8.47
N GLY A 120 -7.60 -6.06 -7.80
CA GLY A 120 -6.15 -6.02 -8.00
C GLY A 120 -5.45 -6.67 -6.81
N VAL A 121 -4.52 -7.58 -7.06
CA VAL A 121 -3.75 -8.28 -6.03
C VAL A 121 -2.29 -7.88 -6.13
N THR A 122 -1.73 -7.39 -5.03
CA THR A 122 -0.35 -6.94 -4.95
C THR A 122 0.36 -7.54 -3.74
N VAL A 123 1.67 -7.36 -3.68
CA VAL A 123 2.43 -7.49 -2.43
C VAL A 123 2.75 -6.08 -1.92
N CYS A 124 3.42 -6.01 -0.78
CA CYS A 124 3.92 -4.75 -0.23
C CYS A 124 5.42 -4.84 0.04
N GLU A 125 6.01 -3.70 0.35
CA GLU A 125 7.38 -3.59 0.87
C GLU A 125 7.40 -3.74 2.39
N ALA A 126 6.45 -3.08 3.07
CA ALA A 126 6.34 -3.05 4.53
C ALA A 126 4.90 -2.76 5.00
N LEU A 127 4.61 -3.15 6.24
CA LEU A 127 3.36 -2.88 6.95
C LEU A 127 3.67 -2.01 8.18
N VAL A 128 3.07 -0.82 8.27
CA VAL A 128 3.36 0.16 9.32
C VAL A 128 2.27 0.15 10.38
N ALA A 129 2.60 -0.38 11.56
CA ALA A 129 1.65 -0.52 12.65
C ALA A 129 1.12 0.84 13.15
N GLN A 130 2.02 1.80 13.43
CA GLN A 130 1.72 3.11 14.00
C GLN A 130 0.58 3.86 13.30
N THR A 131 0.49 3.74 11.97
CA THR A 131 -0.52 4.44 11.15
C THR A 131 -1.54 3.51 10.50
N GLY A 132 -1.40 2.19 10.61
CA GLY A 132 -2.23 1.25 9.86
C GLY A 132 -2.04 1.40 8.36
N SER A 133 -0.79 1.46 7.90
CA SER A 133 -0.47 1.72 6.49
C SER A 133 0.24 0.54 5.83
N ILE A 134 -0.06 0.33 4.56
CA ILE A 134 0.62 -0.62 3.68
C ILE A 134 1.53 0.17 2.75
N LEU A 135 2.84 -0.08 2.82
CA LEU A 135 3.81 0.58 1.97
C LEU A 135 4.05 -0.26 0.72
N VAL A 136 3.69 0.29 -0.44
CA VAL A 136 3.95 -0.31 -1.75
C VAL A 136 4.95 0.51 -2.53
N SER A 137 5.65 -0.13 -3.46
CA SER A 137 6.55 0.51 -4.41
C SER A 137 6.09 0.29 -5.85
N SER A 138 6.76 0.96 -6.80
CA SER A 138 6.60 0.66 -8.22
C SER A 138 6.85 -0.83 -8.55
N GLY A 139 7.74 -1.49 -7.81
CA GLY A 139 8.05 -2.91 -8.00
C GLY A 139 7.07 -3.84 -7.32
N SER A 140 6.66 -3.53 -6.08
CA SER A 140 5.76 -4.38 -5.30
C SER A 140 4.30 -4.35 -5.78
N CYS A 141 3.98 -3.46 -6.71
CA CYS A 141 2.62 -3.18 -7.19
C CYS A 141 2.48 -3.23 -8.73
N GLY A 142 3.47 -3.74 -9.47
CA GLY A 142 3.41 -3.78 -10.94
C GLY A 142 3.16 -2.41 -11.57
N GLY A 143 3.77 -1.36 -11.03
CA GLY A 143 3.48 0.03 -11.37
C GLY A 143 2.53 0.71 -10.37
N ARG A 144 1.72 1.66 -10.85
CA ARG A 144 0.81 2.47 -10.00
C ARG A 144 -0.65 2.03 -10.09
N ALA A 145 -1.00 1.29 -11.14
CA ALA A 145 -2.38 1.10 -11.53
C ALA A 145 -3.11 0.04 -10.70
N LEU A 146 -2.42 -1.06 -10.32
CA LEU A 146 -3.04 -2.17 -9.61
C LEU A 146 -3.61 -1.80 -8.24
N SER A 147 -2.99 -0.87 -7.52
CA SER A 147 -3.51 -0.40 -6.23
C SER A 147 -4.53 0.73 -6.33
N ILE A 148 -4.93 1.12 -7.56
CA ILE A 148 -5.77 2.31 -7.79
C ILE A 148 -7.00 1.98 -8.64
N LEU A 149 -6.83 1.30 -9.78
CA LEU A 149 -7.91 1.14 -10.77
C LEU A 149 -8.95 0.08 -10.36
N PRO A 150 -8.57 -1.14 -9.92
CA PRO A 150 -9.56 -2.11 -9.50
C PRO A 150 -10.33 -1.64 -8.26
N HIS A 151 -11.63 -1.91 -8.21
CA HIS A 151 -12.47 -1.47 -7.10
C HIS A 151 -12.15 -2.15 -5.77
N VAL A 152 -11.55 -3.34 -5.82
CA VAL A 152 -11.04 -4.07 -4.66
C VAL A 152 -9.52 -4.18 -4.77
N HIS A 153 -8.80 -3.79 -3.72
CA HIS A 153 -7.35 -4.01 -3.62
C HIS A 153 -7.05 -5.02 -2.52
N ILE A 154 -6.39 -6.12 -2.90
CA ILE A 154 -5.93 -7.14 -1.98
C ILE A 154 -4.41 -7.06 -1.92
N VAL A 155 -3.88 -6.98 -0.70
CA VAL A 155 -2.45 -7.04 -0.44
C VAL A 155 -2.15 -8.35 0.26
N VAL A 156 -1.26 -9.16 -0.31
CA VAL A 156 -0.72 -10.34 0.35
C VAL A 156 0.65 -9.99 0.92
N ALA A 157 0.81 -10.18 2.22
CA ALA A 157 2.03 -9.80 2.95
C ALA A 157 2.40 -10.87 3.98
N THR A 158 3.67 -10.90 4.37
CA THR A 158 4.17 -11.81 5.40
C THR A 158 4.49 -11.06 6.69
N ALA A 159 4.47 -11.77 7.81
CA ALA A 159 4.68 -11.18 9.14
C ALA A 159 6.04 -10.50 9.34
N ASP A 160 7.08 -10.90 8.59
CA ASP A 160 8.41 -10.27 8.63
C ASP A 160 8.44 -8.87 8.02
N GLN A 161 7.37 -8.46 7.32
CA GLN A 161 7.24 -7.13 6.73
C GLN A 161 6.68 -6.09 7.71
N LEU A 162 6.35 -6.47 8.96
CA LEU A 162 5.81 -5.55 9.97
C LEU A 162 6.89 -4.64 10.56
N THR A 163 6.64 -3.34 10.49
CA THR A 163 7.45 -2.30 11.13
C THR A 163 6.62 -1.51 12.14
N GLY A 164 7.30 -0.90 13.12
CA GLY A 164 6.64 -0.06 14.12
C GLY A 164 6.20 1.26 13.51
N THR A 165 7.14 1.99 12.92
CA THR A 165 6.95 3.37 12.46
C THR A 165 7.17 3.54 10.94
N LEU A 166 6.78 4.70 10.39
CA LEU A 166 7.10 5.07 9.02
C LEU A 166 8.61 5.18 8.80
N GLY A 167 9.35 5.67 9.80
CA GLY A 167 10.81 5.79 9.75
C GLY A 167 11.48 4.42 9.58
N ASP A 168 11.03 3.43 10.35
CA ASP A 168 11.51 2.05 10.25
C ASP A 168 11.23 1.46 8.86
N ALA A 169 10.03 1.69 8.31
CA ALA A 169 9.65 1.20 6.99
C ALA A 169 10.53 1.80 5.88
N LEU A 170 10.77 3.11 5.92
CA LEU A 170 11.65 3.79 4.97
C LEU A 170 13.11 3.33 5.12
N HIS A 171 13.55 3.06 6.34
CA HIS A 171 14.89 2.51 6.61
C HIS A 171 15.05 1.13 5.96
N VAL A 172 14.12 0.20 6.24
CA VAL A 172 14.11 -1.16 5.69
C VAL A 172 14.12 -1.16 4.16
N ILE A 173 13.31 -0.30 3.53
CA ILE A 173 13.27 -0.20 2.05
C ILE A 173 14.59 0.34 1.51
N ARG A 174 15.15 1.38 2.14
CA ARG A 174 16.44 1.93 1.72
C ARG A 174 17.54 0.87 1.77
N GLU A 175 17.56 0.04 2.81
CA GLU A 175 18.51 -1.08 2.91
C GLU A 175 18.25 -2.16 1.85
N ARG A 176 16.99 -2.59 1.69
CA ARG A 176 16.57 -3.59 0.69
C ARG A 176 16.99 -3.23 -0.73
N HIS A 177 16.95 -1.95 -1.08
CA HIS A 177 17.32 -1.47 -2.42
C HIS A 177 18.74 -0.87 -2.51
N GLY A 178 19.63 -1.18 -1.56
CA GLY A 178 21.04 -0.76 -1.64
C GLY A 178 21.22 0.76 -1.68
N GLY A 179 20.39 1.50 -0.95
CA GLY A 179 20.39 2.97 -0.91
C GLY A 179 19.67 3.66 -2.07
N ARG A 180 19.19 2.92 -3.08
CA ARG A 180 18.52 3.47 -4.27
C ARG A 180 17.03 3.18 -4.22
N LEU A 181 16.25 4.14 -3.73
CA LEU A 181 14.81 3.97 -3.59
C LEU A 181 14.11 3.72 -4.96
N PRO A 182 13.00 2.95 -4.98
CA PRO A 182 12.16 2.81 -6.15
C PRO A 182 11.65 4.15 -6.68
N SER A 183 11.22 4.16 -7.95
CA SER A 183 10.70 5.39 -8.60
C SER A 183 9.38 5.88 -8.01
N MET A 184 8.70 5.04 -7.23
CA MET A 184 7.48 5.36 -6.48
C MET A 184 7.44 4.58 -5.17
N LEU A 185 7.05 5.26 -4.10
CA LEU A 185 6.64 4.69 -2.82
C LEU A 185 5.27 5.29 -2.47
N SER A 186 4.33 4.46 -2.03
CA SER A 186 2.99 4.88 -1.64
C SER A 186 2.57 4.21 -0.35
N PHE A 187 2.02 5.00 0.59
CA PHE A 187 1.46 4.51 1.84
C PHE A 187 -0.07 4.44 1.73
N ILE A 188 -0.60 3.23 1.60
CA ILE A 188 -2.03 2.98 1.51
C ILE A 188 -2.58 2.83 2.94
N THR A 189 -3.39 3.78 3.38
CA THR A 189 -3.88 3.89 4.76
C THR A 189 -5.40 3.75 4.80
N GLY A 190 -5.88 2.59 4.33
CA GLY A 190 -7.30 2.29 4.15
C GLY A 190 -7.79 2.45 2.70
N PRO A 191 -9.06 2.07 2.43
CA PRO A 191 -9.69 2.25 1.13
C PRO A 191 -9.83 3.73 0.75
N SER A 192 -9.91 3.99 -0.55
CA SER A 192 -10.05 5.33 -1.10
C SER A 192 -11.41 5.94 -0.75
N ARG A 193 -11.35 7.10 -0.09
CA ARG A 193 -12.51 7.87 0.33
C ARG A 193 -12.27 9.34 -0.01
N THR A 194 -13.05 9.87 -0.93
CA THR A 194 -13.14 11.32 -1.14
C THR A 194 -14.25 11.85 -0.25
N GLY A 195 -13.88 12.64 0.76
CA GLY A 195 -14.86 13.50 1.44
C GLY A 195 -15.10 14.71 0.56
N ASP A 196 -16.23 14.74 -0.14
CA ASP A 196 -16.62 15.95 -0.86
C ASP A 196 -17.10 17.00 0.15
N ILE A 197 -16.92 18.28 -0.17
CA ILE A 197 -17.16 19.46 0.69
C ILE A 197 -18.60 19.49 1.24
N GLU A 198 -19.51 18.70 0.68
CA GLU A 198 -20.94 18.60 1.02
C GLU A 198 -21.30 17.45 2.00
N ARG A 199 -20.33 16.83 2.70
CA ARG A 199 -20.54 15.78 3.73
C ARG A 199 -21.14 14.45 3.24
N ILE A 200 -21.19 14.20 1.93
CA ILE A 200 -21.52 12.87 1.39
C ILE A 200 -20.21 12.14 1.09
N LEU A 201 -19.98 11.04 1.80
CA LEU A 201 -18.84 10.16 1.55
C LEU A 201 -19.07 9.41 0.23
N VAL A 202 -18.35 9.82 -0.83
CA VAL A 202 -18.29 9.05 -2.07
C VAL A 202 -17.09 8.10 -1.97
N LEU A 203 -17.38 6.81 -1.89
CA LEU A 203 -16.36 5.75 -1.91
C LEU A 203 -15.90 5.51 -3.36
N GLY A 204 -14.60 5.64 -3.62
CA GLY A 204 -13.97 5.16 -4.85
C GLY A 204 -13.86 6.13 -6.04
N ALA A 205 -13.86 7.46 -5.83
CA ALA A 205 -13.63 8.42 -6.93
C ALA A 205 -12.17 8.44 -7.44
N HIS A 206 -11.21 8.04 -6.60
CA HIS A 206 -9.76 8.12 -6.91
C HIS A 206 -8.95 6.88 -6.44
N GLY A 207 -9.60 5.73 -6.22
CA GLY A 207 -8.93 4.50 -5.80
C GLY A 207 -9.90 3.38 -5.36
N PRO A 208 -9.39 2.27 -4.80
CA PRO A 208 -10.19 1.11 -4.44
C PRO A 208 -11.21 1.43 -3.35
N LYS A 209 -12.43 0.90 -3.48
CA LYS A 209 -13.52 1.04 -2.50
C LYS A 209 -13.33 0.12 -1.30
N GLU A 210 -12.67 -1.02 -1.52
CA GLU A 210 -12.36 -2.01 -0.50
C GLU A 210 -10.85 -2.27 -0.49
N LEU A 211 -10.30 -2.46 0.71
CA LEU A 211 -8.90 -2.83 0.93
C LEU A 211 -8.86 -4.07 1.83
N PHE A 212 -8.23 -5.13 1.35
CA PHE A 212 -7.97 -6.35 2.09
C PHE A 212 -6.47 -6.53 2.30
N LEU A 213 -6.07 -6.87 3.53
CA LEU A 213 -4.73 -7.34 3.85
C LEU A 213 -4.83 -8.82 4.24
N ILE A 214 -4.21 -9.70 3.45
CA ILE A 214 -4.01 -11.11 3.79
C ILE A 214 -2.62 -11.24 4.41
N LEU A 215 -2.56 -11.35 5.73
CA LEU A 215 -1.31 -11.41 6.49
C LEU A 215 -0.94 -12.87 6.79
N VAL A 216 0.17 -13.32 6.21
CA VAL A 216 0.70 -14.67 6.33
C VAL A 216 1.70 -14.79 7.47
N GLY A 217 1.47 -15.77 8.35
CA GLY A 217 2.33 -16.13 9.49
C GLY A 217 1.99 -15.44 10.80
#